data_AF-A0A4R2RYY5-F1
#
_entry.id   AF-A0A4R2RYY5-F1
#
_cell.length_a   1.000
_cell.length_b   1.000
_cell.length_c   1.000
_cell.angle_alpha   90.00
_cell.angle_beta   90.00
_cell.angle_gamma   90.00
#
_symmetry.space_group_name_H-M   'P 1'
#
loop_
_entity.id
_entity.type
_entity.pdbx_description
1 polymer ?
#
loop_
_entity_poly.entity_id
_entity_poly.type
_entity_poly.pdbx_seq_one_letter_code
_entity_poly.pdbx_strand_id
1 'polypeptide(L)'
;MSERRGYTVWLTGLSGSGKSTLAQALQQALIQRGQPVEILDGDEVREYLSTDLGFDRAGRDANIKRIGYVARLLARHGVAVITAAISPYRETRETVRELHGNNFIEVYVQASVEACAKRDVKGLYQRALRGEIPQFTGVSDPYEAPLQPEVTVVTERETVAQSLAKILAYLEQAGYLPGRDVSLGTAGNG
;
A
#
# COMPACT_ATOMS: atom_id res chain seq x y z
N MET A 1 28.78 2.56 9.75
CA MET A 1 27.47 2.92 9.17
C MET A 1 26.55 1.75 9.46
N SER A 2 25.47 1.91 10.23
CA SER A 2 24.53 0.81 10.41
C SER A 2 23.92 0.47 9.04
N GLU A 3 23.86 -0.81 8.71
CA GLU A 3 23.19 -1.27 7.49
C GLU A 3 21.72 -0.84 7.57
N ARG A 4 21.28 -0.01 6.61
CA ARG A 4 19.87 0.40 6.52
C ARG A 4 19.05 -0.79 6.04
N ARG A 5 18.14 -1.28 6.87
CA ARG A 5 17.20 -2.34 6.50
C ARG A 5 16.07 -1.76 5.66
N GLY A 6 16.03 -2.10 4.37
CA GLY A 6 14.89 -1.77 3.52
C GLY A 6 13.75 -2.76 3.70
N TYR A 7 12.54 -2.33 3.35
CA TYR A 7 11.30 -3.07 3.54
C TYR A 7 10.23 -2.57 2.58
N THR A 8 9.14 -3.33 2.46
CA THR A 8 8.01 -3.01 1.59
C THR A 8 6.74 -2.90 2.41
N VAL A 9 6.12 -1.73 2.40
CA VAL A 9 4.78 -1.50 2.91
C VAL A 9 3.80 -1.67 1.75
N TRP A 10 3.04 -2.76 1.80
CA TRP A 10 2.13 -3.17 0.74
C TRP A 10 0.70 -2.74 1.04
N LEU A 11 0.26 -1.60 0.50
CA LEU A 11 -1.12 -1.14 0.65
C LEU A 11 -2.03 -1.88 -0.34
N THR A 12 -2.94 -2.69 0.17
CA THR A 12 -4.00 -3.38 -0.61
C THR A 12 -5.39 -2.89 -0.21
N GLY A 13 -6.34 -2.90 -1.15
CA GLY A 13 -7.71 -2.42 -0.92
C GLY A 13 -8.44 -2.08 -2.21
N LEU A 14 -9.75 -1.87 -2.11
CA LEU A 14 -10.60 -1.48 -3.24
C LEU A 14 -10.14 -0.18 -3.94
N SER A 15 -10.51 0.00 -5.20
CA SER A 15 -10.34 1.31 -5.86
C SER A 15 -11.03 2.40 -5.03
N GLY A 16 -10.42 3.58 -4.87
CA GLY A 16 -10.98 4.65 -4.02
C GLY A 16 -10.92 4.41 -2.49
N SER A 17 -10.26 3.34 -2.02
CA SER A 17 -10.15 3.07 -0.57
C SER A 17 -9.22 4.05 0.18
N GLY A 18 -8.45 4.86 -0.53
CA GLY A 18 -7.52 5.85 0.06
C GLY A 18 -6.04 5.46 0.03
N LYS A 19 -5.66 4.37 -0.66
CA LYS A 19 -4.27 3.89 -0.76
C LYS A 19 -3.27 4.97 -1.17
N SER A 20 -3.48 5.64 -2.31
CA SER A 20 -2.50 6.63 -2.82
C SER A 20 -2.35 7.83 -1.88
N THR A 21 -3.44 8.30 -1.27
CA THR A 21 -3.39 9.36 -0.23
C THR A 21 -2.57 8.91 0.99
N LEU A 22 -2.77 7.68 1.44
CA LEU A 22 -2.03 7.13 2.58
C LEU A 22 -0.56 6.86 2.22
N ALA A 23 -0.28 6.43 0.99
CA ALA A 23 1.08 6.22 0.50
C ALA A 23 1.89 7.52 0.48
N GLN A 24 1.31 8.62 0.00
CA GLN A 24 1.94 9.93 0.01
C GLN A 24 2.20 10.44 1.44
N ALA A 25 1.22 10.32 2.33
CA ALA A 25 1.38 10.72 3.73
C ALA A 25 2.47 9.89 4.44
N LEU A 26 2.53 8.58 4.17
CA LEU A 26 3.56 7.70 4.69
C LEU A 26 4.95 8.06 4.11
N GLN A 27 5.04 8.32 2.80
CA GLN A 27 6.29 8.73 2.16
C GLN A 27 6.87 9.99 2.83
N GLN A 28 6.04 11.03 3.01
CA GLN A 28 6.47 12.25 3.69
C GLN A 28 6.97 11.96 5.12
N ALA A 29 6.25 11.15 5.88
CA ALA A 29 6.61 10.80 7.25
C ALA A 29 7.89 9.95 7.36
N LEU A 30 8.20 9.14 6.34
CA LEU A 30 9.42 8.34 6.28
C LEU A 30 10.63 9.16 5.82
N ILE A 31 10.46 10.06 4.84
CA ILE A 31 11.49 11.00 4.40
C ILE A 31 11.91 11.92 5.55
N GLN A 32 10.95 12.43 6.33
CA GLN A 32 11.24 13.25 7.52
C GLN A 32 12.05 12.49 8.59
N ARG A 33 11.99 11.15 8.60
CA ARG A 33 12.81 10.27 9.46
C ARG A 33 14.13 9.85 8.79
N GLY A 34 14.51 10.49 7.68
CA GLY A 34 15.77 10.22 6.97
C GLY A 34 15.81 8.90 6.21
N GLN A 35 14.66 8.27 5.95
CA GLN A 35 14.59 7.05 5.14
C GLN A 35 14.66 7.39 3.65
N PRO A 36 15.40 6.61 2.84
CA PRO A 36 15.18 6.59 1.40
C PRO A 36 13.85 5.89 1.11
N VAL A 37 12.97 6.51 0.33
CA VAL A 37 11.60 6.03 0.11
C VAL A 37 11.26 6.07 -1.37
N GLU A 38 10.58 5.05 -1.87
CA GLU A 38 10.02 5.04 -3.23
C GLU A 38 8.56 4.58 -3.21
N ILE A 39 7.72 5.19 -4.05
CA ILE A 39 6.34 4.74 -4.23
C ILE A 39 6.25 3.96 -5.53
N LEU A 40 5.64 2.77 -5.48
CA LEU A 40 5.22 2.03 -6.66
C LEU A 40 3.68 2.07 -6.74
N ASP A 41 3.14 3.04 -7.47
CA ASP A 41 1.70 3.15 -7.71
C ASP A 41 1.27 2.15 -8.80
N GLY A 42 0.17 1.44 -8.57
CA GLY A 42 -0.30 0.39 -9.47
C GLY A 42 -0.72 0.89 -10.85
N ASP A 43 -1.15 2.16 -10.97
CA ASP A 43 -1.51 2.75 -12.25
C ASP A 43 -0.27 3.18 -13.04
N GLU A 44 0.71 3.80 -12.38
CA GLU A 44 1.99 4.19 -13.00
C GLU A 44 2.77 2.94 -13.47
N VAL A 45 2.83 1.90 -12.64
CA VAL A 45 3.47 0.64 -13.04
C VAL A 45 2.75 0.00 -14.23
N ARG A 46 1.42 0.14 -14.34
CA ARG A 46 0.69 -0.29 -15.53
C ARG A 46 1.06 0.50 -16.77
N GLU A 47 1.15 1.82 -16.64
CA GLU A 47 1.47 2.73 -17.74
C GLU A 47 2.87 2.49 -18.32
N TYR A 48 3.86 2.15 -17.48
CA TYR A 48 5.26 2.06 -17.93
C TYR A 48 5.84 0.65 -17.97
N LEU A 49 5.44 -0.25 -17.07
CA LEU A 49 6.07 -1.58 -16.91
C LEU A 49 5.12 -2.75 -17.23
N SER A 50 3.82 -2.48 -17.39
CA SER A 50 2.81 -3.52 -17.63
C SER A 50 1.80 -3.15 -18.73
N THR A 51 2.29 -2.46 -19.76
CA THR A 51 1.50 -2.03 -20.92
C THR A 51 0.96 -3.18 -21.76
N ASP A 52 1.60 -4.35 -21.69
CA ASP A 52 1.21 -5.60 -22.33
C ASP A 52 0.11 -6.36 -21.59
N LEU A 53 -0.24 -5.96 -20.36
CA LEU A 53 -1.15 -6.72 -19.49
C LEU A 53 -2.58 -6.18 -19.52
N GLY A 54 -3.53 -7.11 -19.69
CA GLY A 54 -4.95 -6.85 -19.52
C GLY A 54 -5.39 -6.65 -18.07
N PHE A 55 -6.71 -6.57 -17.89
CA PHE A 55 -7.39 -6.48 -16.59
C PHE A 55 -8.09 -7.78 -16.19
N ASP A 56 -7.79 -8.88 -16.87
CA ASP A 56 -8.19 -10.22 -16.47
C ASP A 56 -7.35 -10.70 -15.27
N ARG A 57 -7.74 -11.84 -14.69
CA ARG A 57 -7.04 -12.41 -13.53
C ARG A 57 -5.56 -12.60 -13.80
N ALA A 58 -5.20 -13.19 -14.95
CA ALA A 58 -3.81 -13.44 -15.33
C ALA A 58 -2.99 -12.14 -15.47
N GLY A 59 -3.55 -11.12 -16.14
CA GLY A 59 -2.91 -9.81 -16.29
C GLY A 59 -2.77 -9.07 -14.96
N ARG A 60 -3.75 -9.17 -14.06
CA ARG A 60 -3.66 -8.64 -12.69
C ARG A 60 -2.58 -9.35 -11.89
N ASP A 61 -2.52 -10.68 -11.95
CA ASP A 61 -1.53 -11.48 -11.25
C ASP A 61 -0.11 -11.15 -11.70
N ALA A 62 0.11 -11.10 -13.01
CA ALA A 62 1.39 -10.73 -13.59
C ALA A 62 1.80 -9.29 -13.20
N ASN A 63 0.88 -8.32 -13.23
CA ASN A 63 1.14 -6.94 -12.80
C ASN A 63 1.57 -6.87 -11.33
N ILE A 64 0.86 -7.56 -10.44
CA ILE A 64 1.20 -7.59 -9.00
C ILE A 64 2.56 -8.27 -8.76
N LYS A 65 2.86 -9.37 -9.47
CA LYS A 65 4.16 -10.04 -9.38
C LYS A 65 5.30 -9.13 -9.87
N ARG A 66 5.08 -8.34 -10.93
CA ARG A 66 6.06 -7.34 -11.42
C ARG A 66 6.32 -6.24 -10.38
N ILE A 67 5.26 -5.66 -9.81
CA ILE A 67 5.38 -4.68 -8.70
C ILE A 67 6.16 -5.30 -7.54
N GLY A 68 5.79 -6.51 -7.13
CA GLY A 68 6.45 -7.23 -6.05
C GLY A 68 7.94 -7.46 -6.29
N TYR A 69 8.34 -7.85 -7.50
CA TYR A 69 9.75 -8.03 -7.84
C TYR A 69 10.54 -6.71 -7.76
N VAL A 70 10.00 -5.62 -8.31
CA VAL A 70 10.65 -4.30 -8.25
C VAL A 70 10.72 -3.77 -6.81
N ALA A 71 9.65 -3.94 -6.03
CA ALA A 71 9.64 -3.56 -4.62
C ALA A 71 10.72 -4.29 -3.83
N ARG A 72 10.83 -5.60 -4.02
CA ARG A 72 11.85 -6.44 -3.40
C ARG A 72 13.26 -6.06 -3.83
N LEU A 73 13.44 -5.66 -5.09
CA LEU A 73 14.71 -5.19 -5.64
C LEU A 73 15.16 -3.90 -4.96
N LEU A 74 14.28 -2.93 -4.79
CA LEU A 74 14.59 -1.68 -4.10
C LEU A 74 14.81 -1.91 -2.60
N ALA A 75 13.96 -2.70 -1.94
CA ALA A 75 14.04 -2.98 -0.52
C ALA A 75 15.37 -3.66 -0.12
N ARG A 76 15.90 -4.59 -0.93
CA ARG A 76 17.22 -5.20 -0.65
C ARG A 76 18.39 -4.20 -0.72
N HIS A 77 18.18 -3.02 -1.30
CA HIS A 77 19.15 -1.92 -1.36
C HIS A 77 18.88 -0.84 -0.29
N GLY A 78 18.10 -1.16 0.74
CA GLY A 78 17.88 -0.27 1.89
C GLY A 78 16.77 0.76 1.71
N VAL A 79 15.96 0.66 0.65
CA VAL A 79 14.83 1.55 0.38
C VAL A 79 13.59 1.09 1.14
N ALA A 80 12.84 2.03 1.74
CA ALA A 80 11.49 1.79 2.21
C ALA A 80 10.52 1.95 1.03
N VAL A 81 10.05 0.84 0.47
CA VAL A 81 9.14 0.87 -0.67
C VAL A 81 7.71 0.91 -0.19
N ILE A 82 6.88 1.77 -0.76
CA ILE A 82 5.45 1.84 -0.50
C ILE A 82 4.72 1.49 -1.79
N THR A 83 3.93 0.43 -1.78
CA THR A 83 3.12 0.09 -2.97
C THR A 83 1.67 0.51 -2.77
N ALA A 84 1.04 1.06 -3.80
CA ALA A 84 -0.38 1.39 -3.80
C ALA A 84 -1.09 0.67 -4.96
N ALA A 85 -1.44 -0.61 -4.75
CA ALA A 85 -2.08 -1.43 -5.77
C ALA A 85 -3.35 -2.10 -5.24
N ILE A 86 -4.36 -2.32 -6.09
CA ILE A 86 -5.58 -3.01 -5.65
C ILE A 86 -5.24 -4.42 -5.15
N SER A 87 -4.40 -5.16 -5.88
CA SER A 87 -3.93 -6.51 -5.53
C SER A 87 -5.05 -7.44 -5.00
N PRO A 88 -6.08 -7.72 -5.82
CA PRO A 88 -7.35 -8.27 -5.32
C PRO A 88 -7.29 -9.72 -4.83
N TYR A 89 -6.37 -10.54 -5.34
CA TYR A 89 -6.32 -11.97 -5.03
C TYR A 89 -5.30 -12.25 -3.93
N ARG A 90 -5.70 -13.00 -2.89
CA ARG A 90 -4.83 -13.35 -1.75
C ARG A 90 -3.63 -14.17 -2.20
N GLU A 91 -3.85 -15.18 -3.03
CA GLU A 91 -2.81 -16.08 -3.55
C GLU A 91 -1.63 -15.30 -4.13
N THR A 92 -1.93 -14.25 -4.90
CA THR A 92 -0.92 -13.40 -5.53
C THR A 92 -0.18 -12.54 -4.51
N ARG A 93 -0.88 -12.03 -3.48
CA ARG A 93 -0.23 -11.29 -2.37
C ARG A 93 0.65 -12.19 -1.52
N GLU A 94 0.24 -13.43 -1.26
CA GLU A 94 1.06 -14.43 -0.57
C GLU A 94 2.33 -14.77 -1.36
N THR A 95 2.22 -14.95 -2.68
CA THR A 95 3.41 -15.14 -3.55
C THR A 95 4.41 -13.98 -3.41
N VAL A 96 3.91 -12.73 -3.36
CA VAL A 96 4.76 -11.55 -3.17
C VAL A 96 5.33 -11.50 -1.76
N ARG A 97 4.55 -11.84 -0.74
CA ARG A 97 4.99 -11.93 0.66
C ARG A 97 6.15 -12.92 0.80
N GLU A 98 6.00 -14.13 0.28
CA GLU A 98 7.04 -15.17 0.27
C GLU A 98 8.33 -14.68 -0.39
N LEU A 99 8.22 -13.96 -1.52
CA LEU A 99 9.36 -13.40 -2.24
C LEU A 99 10.18 -12.39 -1.40
N HIS A 100 9.54 -11.66 -0.49
CA HIS A 100 10.17 -10.66 0.38
C HIS A 100 10.59 -11.21 1.74
N GLY A 101 9.98 -12.32 2.18
CA GLY A 101 10.14 -12.86 3.53
C GLY A 101 9.74 -11.84 4.59
N ASN A 102 10.57 -11.68 5.62
CA ASN A 102 10.27 -10.78 6.74
C ASN A 102 10.18 -9.30 6.33
N ASN A 103 10.62 -8.88 5.15
CA ASN A 103 10.63 -7.46 4.78
C ASN A 103 9.33 -7.00 4.08
N PHE A 104 8.24 -7.75 4.23
CA PHE A 104 6.92 -7.43 3.68
C PHE A 104 5.93 -7.11 4.79
N ILE A 105 5.27 -5.97 4.67
CA ILE A 105 4.26 -5.49 5.62
C ILE A 105 2.98 -5.24 4.83
N GLU A 106 2.00 -6.13 4.97
CA GLU A 106 0.70 -5.96 4.34
C GLU A 106 -0.18 -5.02 5.16
N VAL A 107 -0.63 -3.95 4.51
CA VAL A 107 -1.58 -3.00 5.08
C VAL A 107 -2.89 -3.13 4.34
N TYR A 108 -3.91 -3.62 5.04
CA TYR A 108 -5.26 -3.64 4.53
C TYR A 108 -5.91 -2.26 4.67
N VAL A 109 -6.05 -1.56 3.54
CA VAL A 109 -6.77 -0.28 3.45
C VAL A 109 -8.25 -0.58 3.22
N GLN A 110 -8.94 -0.88 4.32
CA GLN A 110 -10.32 -1.32 4.35
C GLN A 110 -11.28 -0.13 4.13
N ALA A 111 -12.15 -0.30 3.14
CA ALA A 111 -13.34 0.51 2.91
C ALA A 111 -14.40 -0.38 2.23
N SER A 112 -15.67 -0.07 2.45
CA SER A 112 -16.80 -0.66 1.75
C SER A 112 -16.83 -0.23 0.28
N VAL A 113 -17.49 -1.03 -0.55
CA VAL A 113 -17.73 -0.70 -1.95
C VAL A 113 -18.54 0.61 -2.03
N GLU A 114 -19.51 0.80 -1.14
CA GLU A 114 -20.39 1.95 -1.08
C GLU A 114 -19.62 3.25 -0.82
N ALA A 115 -18.69 3.27 0.15
CA ALA A 115 -17.89 4.46 0.42
C ALA A 115 -16.90 4.73 -0.71
N CYS A 116 -16.28 3.70 -1.28
CA CYS A 116 -15.42 3.82 -2.45
C CYS A 116 -16.18 4.39 -3.66
N ALA A 117 -17.39 3.88 -3.93
CA ALA A 117 -18.27 4.36 -4.99
C ALA A 117 -18.81 5.77 -4.73
N LYS A 118 -19.02 6.16 -3.46
CA LYS A 118 -19.39 7.54 -3.11
C LYS A 118 -18.25 8.53 -3.38
N ARG A 119 -16.99 8.11 -3.16
CA ARG A 119 -15.80 8.94 -3.44
C ARG A 119 -15.52 9.04 -4.93
N ASP A 120 -15.69 7.93 -5.65
CA ASP A 120 -15.43 7.71 -7.10
C ASP A 120 -14.40 8.65 -7.74
N VAL A 121 -13.23 8.74 -7.12
CA VAL A 121 -12.20 9.75 -7.44
C VAL A 121 -11.79 9.72 -8.92
N LYS A 122 -11.95 8.57 -9.57
CA LYS A 122 -11.57 8.32 -10.97
C LYS A 122 -12.77 8.14 -11.91
N GLY A 123 -14.00 8.26 -11.42
CA GLY A 123 -15.22 7.98 -12.19
C GLY A 123 -15.37 6.51 -12.62
N LEU A 124 -14.61 5.59 -12.02
CA LEU A 124 -14.54 4.20 -12.44
C LEU A 124 -15.73 3.39 -11.92
N TYR A 125 -16.26 3.71 -10.73
CA TYR A 125 -17.42 3.02 -10.18
C TYR A 125 -18.67 3.32 -11.02
N GLN A 126 -18.90 4.58 -11.39
CA GLN A 126 -20.01 4.94 -12.27
C GLN A 126 -19.94 4.22 -13.61
N ARG A 127 -18.76 4.18 -14.24
CA ARG A 127 -18.55 3.48 -15.52
C ARG A 127 -18.76 1.97 -15.40
N ALA A 128 -18.27 1.36 -14.31
CA ALA A 128 -18.47 -0.06 -14.04
C ALA A 128 -19.97 -0.39 -13.85
N LEU A 129 -20.71 0.44 -13.09
CA LEU A 129 -22.15 0.27 -12.88
C LEU A 129 -22.97 0.42 -14.17
N ARG A 130 -22.48 1.20 -15.15
CA ARG A 130 -23.06 1.29 -16.50
C ARG A 130 -22.64 0.15 -17.44
N GLY A 131 -21.81 -0.80 -16.98
CA GLY A 131 -21.34 -1.93 -17.78
C GLY A 131 -20.21 -1.61 -18.75
N GLU A 132 -19.61 -0.41 -18.68
CA GLU A 132 -18.51 0.01 -19.57
C GLU A 132 -17.17 -0.61 -19.17
N ILE A 133 -17.05 -1.08 -17.92
CA ILE A 133 -15.85 -1.75 -17.40
C ILE A 133 -16.26 -3.18 -16.99
N PRO A 134 -16.02 -4.19 -17.85
CA PRO A 134 -16.59 -5.53 -17.65
C PRO A 134 -16.06 -6.25 -16.41
N GLN A 135 -14.81 -6.03 -16.01
CA GLN A 135 -14.16 -6.71 -14.87
C GLN A 135 -13.63 -5.68 -13.87
N PHE A 136 -14.53 -5.12 -13.07
CA PHE A 136 -14.20 -4.11 -12.07
C PHE A 136 -14.21 -4.72 -10.66
N THR A 137 -13.08 -4.62 -9.97
CA THR A 137 -12.88 -5.19 -8.64
C THR A 137 -13.84 -4.58 -7.61
N GLY A 138 -14.58 -5.43 -6.90
CA GLY A 138 -15.62 -5.03 -5.94
C GLY A 138 -17.01 -4.82 -6.57
N VAL A 139 -17.16 -5.01 -7.89
CA VAL A 139 -18.45 -4.99 -8.60
C VAL A 139 -18.65 -6.29 -9.39
N SER A 140 -17.81 -6.55 -10.39
CA SER A 140 -17.90 -7.74 -11.25
C SER A 140 -16.69 -8.69 -11.16
N ASP A 141 -15.65 -8.29 -10.43
CA ASP A 141 -14.45 -9.09 -10.11
C ASP A 141 -14.24 -9.06 -8.58
N PRO A 142 -13.89 -10.17 -7.90
CA PRO A 142 -13.80 -10.20 -6.44
C PRO A 142 -12.63 -9.39 -5.89
N TYR A 143 -12.79 -8.93 -4.65
CA TYR A 143 -11.67 -8.51 -3.81
C TYR A 143 -11.60 -9.44 -2.60
N GLU A 144 -10.51 -10.20 -2.50
CA GLU A 144 -10.27 -11.11 -1.39
C GLU A 144 -9.52 -10.37 -0.28
N ALA A 145 -10.24 -9.94 0.74
CA ALA A 145 -9.66 -9.23 1.88
C ALA A 145 -8.53 -10.06 2.54
N PRO A 146 -7.41 -9.41 2.94
CA PRO A 146 -6.35 -10.09 3.70
C PRO A 146 -6.89 -10.75 4.97
N LEU A 147 -6.42 -11.96 5.28
CA LEU A 147 -6.84 -12.68 6.48
C LEU A 147 -6.02 -12.29 7.71
N GLN A 148 -4.72 -12.04 7.51
CA GLN A 148 -3.77 -11.71 8.58
C GLN A 148 -2.84 -10.58 8.14
N PRO A 149 -3.38 -9.40 7.77
CA PRO A 149 -2.53 -8.26 7.46
C PRO A 149 -1.80 -7.79 8.72
N GLU A 150 -0.56 -7.33 8.58
CA GLU A 150 0.20 -6.72 9.68
C GLU A 150 -0.51 -5.49 10.25
N VAL A 151 -1.17 -4.70 9.39
CA VAL A 151 -1.94 -3.52 9.79
C VAL A 151 -3.26 -3.47 9.03
N THR A 152 -4.35 -3.18 9.74
CA THR A 152 -5.64 -2.82 9.12
C THR A 152 -6.00 -1.38 9.45
N VAL A 153 -6.35 -0.60 8.43
CA VAL A 153 -6.86 0.77 8.56
C VAL A 153 -8.24 0.86 7.92
N VAL A 154 -9.22 1.40 8.66
CA VAL A 154 -10.61 1.50 8.21
C VAL A 154 -10.90 2.93 7.79
N THR A 155 -10.69 3.26 6.51
CA THR A 155 -10.66 4.66 6.02
C THR A 155 -12.02 5.35 6.00
N GLU A 156 -13.09 4.65 6.34
CA GLU A 156 -14.42 5.22 6.58
C GLU A 156 -14.61 5.74 8.01
N ARG A 157 -13.82 5.20 8.94
CA ARG A 157 -13.92 5.46 10.38
C ARG A 157 -12.70 6.18 10.92
N GLU A 158 -11.69 6.38 10.08
CA GLU A 158 -10.39 6.91 10.45
C GLU A 158 -9.98 8.02 9.48
N THR A 159 -9.39 9.06 10.04
CA THR A 159 -8.66 10.07 9.26
C THR A 159 -7.36 9.48 8.70
N VAL A 160 -6.79 10.16 7.71
CA VAL A 160 -5.46 9.81 7.17
C VAL A 160 -4.40 9.81 8.28
N ALA A 161 -4.46 10.78 9.20
CA ALA A 161 -3.51 10.87 10.31
C ALA A 161 -3.61 9.68 11.28
N GLN A 162 -4.83 9.23 11.61
CA GLN A 162 -5.05 8.04 12.44
C GLN A 162 -4.55 6.76 11.75
N SER A 163 -4.86 6.61 10.46
CA SER A 163 -4.41 5.48 9.63
C SER A 163 -2.89 5.43 9.54
N LEU A 164 -2.26 6.59 9.28
CA LEU A 164 -0.81 6.73 9.22
C LEU A 164 -0.15 6.40 10.56
N ALA A 165 -0.71 6.86 11.67
CA ALA A 165 -0.18 6.58 13.00
C ALA A 165 -0.13 5.07 13.30
N LYS A 166 -1.12 4.30 12.88
CA LYS A 166 -1.13 2.83 13.02
C LYS A 166 0.01 2.17 12.25
N ILE A 167 0.22 2.58 11.00
CA ILE A 167 1.30 2.03 10.16
C ILE A 167 2.67 2.35 10.78
N LEU A 168 2.87 3.61 11.18
CA LEU A 168 4.13 4.04 11.80
C LEU A 168 4.39 3.31 13.11
N ALA A 169 3.37 3.15 13.96
CA ALA A 169 3.49 2.42 15.23
C ALA A 169 3.89 0.95 14.99
N TYR A 170 3.30 0.28 13.99
CA TYR A 170 3.71 -1.08 13.62
C TYR A 170 5.17 -1.12 13.16
N LEU A 171 5.58 -0.20 12.27
CA LEU A 171 6.95 -0.15 11.76
C LEU A 171 7.99 0.09 12.86
N GLU A 172 7.66 0.92 13.85
CA GLU A 172 8.49 1.16 15.04
C GLU A 172 8.55 -0.09 15.93
N GLN A 173 7.41 -0.73 16.22
CA GLN A 173 7.34 -1.95 17.05
C GLN A 173 8.08 -3.15 16.42
N ALA A 174 8.00 -3.29 15.10
CA ALA A 174 8.65 -4.37 14.36
C ALA A 174 10.13 -4.08 14.02
N GLY A 175 10.67 -2.92 14.45
CA GLY A 175 12.07 -2.56 14.29
C GLY A 175 12.48 -2.15 12.86
N TYR A 176 11.53 -1.72 12.03
CA TYR A 176 11.80 -1.10 10.72
C TYR A 176 12.15 0.38 10.84
N LEU A 177 11.67 1.02 11.88
CA LEU A 177 11.96 2.41 12.21
C LEU A 177 12.56 2.49 13.62
N PRO A 178 13.51 3.41 13.86
CA PRO A 178 13.87 3.75 15.23
C PRO A 178 12.63 4.32 15.93
N GLY A 179 12.41 3.90 17.18
CA GLY A 179 11.36 4.49 18.02
C GLY A 179 11.57 6.00 18.14
N ARG A 180 10.49 6.78 18.27
CA ARG A 180 10.61 8.22 18.50
C ARG A 180 11.42 8.45 19.77
N ASP A 181 12.58 9.09 19.66
CA ASP A 181 13.28 9.66 20.81
C ASP A 181 12.36 10.72 21.44
N VAL A 182 11.83 10.42 22.63
CA VAL A 182 10.98 11.34 23.41
C VAL A 182 11.81 12.48 24.05
N SER A 183 13.11 12.55 23.78
CA SER A 183 14.08 13.35 24.55
C SER A 183 14.32 14.79 24.08
N LEU A 184 13.53 15.34 23.16
CA LEU A 184 13.67 16.73 22.70
C LEU A 184 12.44 17.61 23.05
N GLY A 185 11.95 17.45 24.28
CA GLY A 185 10.77 18.17 24.81
C GLY A 185 11.00 18.99 26.08
N THR A 186 12.23 19.20 26.53
CA THR A 186 12.54 20.12 27.64
C THR A 186 13.38 21.30 27.12
N ALA A 187 12.74 22.20 26.38
CA ALA A 187 13.24 23.55 26.18
C ALA A 187 12.73 24.43 27.33
N GLY A 188 13.66 25.18 27.93
CA GLY A 188 13.56 25.76 29.27
C GLY A 188 12.44 26.75 29.53
N ASN A 189 11.90 26.67 30.74
CA ASN A 189 11.52 27.86 31.49
C ASN A 189 12.76 28.33 32.25
N GLY A 190 13.36 29.42 31.77
CA GLY A 190 14.39 30.21 32.43
C GLY A 190 14.12 31.67 32.14
#